data_AF-A0A4Q3WW72-F1
#
_entry.id   AF-A0A4Q3WW72-F1
#
_cell.length_a   1.000
_cell.length_b   1.000
_cell.length_c   1.000
_cell.angle_alpha   90.00
_cell.angle_beta   90.00
_cell.angle_gamma   90.00
#
_symmetry.space_group_name_H-M   'P 1'
#
loop_
_entity.id
_entity.type
_entity.pdbx_description
1 polymer ?
#
loop_
_entity_poly.entity_id
_entity_poly.type
_entity_poly.pdbx_seq_one_letter_code
_entity_poly.pdbx_strand_id
1 'polypeptide(L)'
;DVLWTAPRFKEGQLQSPAFISVLHNGVVVQNHTKLLGATMHRQLAAYAAHDATAPLRLQDHGDAVMYRNIWVRPLPAPPAE
;
A
#
# COMPACT_ATOMS: atom_id res chain seq x y z
N ASP A 1 3.44 5.98 10.98
CA ASP A 1 2.98 4.57 10.93
C ASP A 1 2.14 4.33 9.70
N VAL A 2 2.18 3.12 9.16
CA VAL A 2 1.39 2.72 7.98
C VAL A 2 0.78 1.34 8.25
N LEU A 3 -0.53 1.22 8.07
CA LEU A 3 -1.25 -0.05 8.03
C LEU A 3 -1.67 -0.30 6.58
N TRP A 4 -1.46 -1.53 6.14
CA TRP A 4 -1.68 -1.95 4.76
C TRP A 4 -2.55 -3.21 4.70
N THR A 5 -3.64 -3.13 3.93
CA THR A 5 -4.40 -4.29 3.48
C THR A 5 -4.14 -4.47 1.99
N ALA A 6 -3.52 -5.59 1.61
CA ALA A 6 -3.17 -5.89 0.23
C ALA A 6 -4.43 -6.09 -0.65
N PRO A 7 -4.38 -5.72 -1.94
CA PRO A 7 -5.42 -6.09 -2.89
C PRO A 7 -5.39 -7.61 -3.11
N ARG A 8 -6.53 -8.21 -3.43
CA ARG A 8 -6.63 -9.63 -3.79
C ARG A 8 -7.06 -9.77 -5.23
N PHE A 9 -6.44 -10.72 -5.90
CA PHE A 9 -6.76 -11.09 -7.27
C PHE A 9 -7.14 -12.57 -7.34
N LYS A 10 -8.04 -12.90 -8.25
CA LYS A 10 -8.37 -14.28 -8.64
C LYS A 10 -8.49 -14.32 -10.15
N GLU A 11 -7.78 -15.24 -10.78
CA GLU A 11 -7.80 -15.40 -12.25
C GLU A 11 -7.47 -14.08 -12.98
N GLY A 12 -6.53 -13.30 -12.44
CA GLY A 12 -6.14 -12.00 -12.99
C GLY A 12 -7.12 -10.85 -12.74
N GLN A 13 -8.28 -11.11 -12.15
CA GLN A 13 -9.29 -10.09 -11.83
C GLN A 13 -9.20 -9.64 -10.38
N LEU A 14 -9.42 -8.34 -10.15
CA LEU A 14 -9.47 -7.76 -8.81
C LEU A 14 -10.71 -8.29 -8.07
N GLN A 15 -10.48 -8.90 -6.91
CA GLN A 15 -11.53 -9.40 -6.01
C GLN A 15 -11.79 -8.41 -4.87
N SER A 16 -10.72 -7.84 -4.31
CA SER A 16 -10.83 -6.82 -3.27
C SER A 16 -9.74 -5.75 -3.45
N PRO A 17 -10.07 -4.46 -3.28
CA PRO A 17 -9.10 -3.39 -3.40
C PRO A 17 -8.13 -3.38 -2.21
N ALA A 18 -7.05 -2.63 -2.38
CA ALA A 18 -6.11 -2.34 -1.31
C ALA A 18 -6.67 -1.20 -0.43
N PHE A 19 -6.34 -1.24 0.86
CA PHE A 19 -6.64 -0.16 1.80
C PHE A 19 -5.39 0.26 2.55
N ILE A 20 -5.29 1.56 2.83
CA ILE A 20 -4.17 2.13 3.59
C ILE A 20 -4.69 3.04 4.71
N SER A 21 -4.09 2.91 5.90
CA SER A 21 -4.19 3.92 6.96
C SER A 21 -2.80 4.46 7.26
N VAL A 22 -2.66 5.78 7.31
CA VAL A 22 -1.38 6.45 7.54
C VAL A 22 -1.52 7.40 8.71
N LEU A 23 -0.60 7.26 9.65
CA LEU A 23 -0.39 8.21 10.73
C LEU A 23 0.95 8.91 10.50
N HIS A 24 0.94 10.23 10.43
CA HIS A 24 2.15 11.04 10.35
C HIS A 24 2.29 11.82 11.65
N ASN A 25 3.36 11.57 12.41
CA ASN A 25 3.57 12.14 13.74
C ASN A 25 2.37 11.95 14.69
N GLY A 26 1.77 10.75 14.67
CA GLY A 26 0.59 10.42 15.49
C GLY A 26 -0.75 10.96 14.96
N VAL A 27 -0.75 11.77 13.90
CA VAL A 27 -1.97 12.34 13.29
C VAL A 27 -2.42 11.49 12.11
N VAL A 28 -3.70 11.13 12.07
CA VAL A 28 -4.29 10.39 10.95
C VAL A 28 -4.37 11.29 9.71
N VAL A 29 -3.71 10.89 8.62
CA VAL A 29 -3.74 11.61 7.33
C VAL A 29 -4.38 10.79 6.21
N GLN A 30 -4.50 9.47 6.39
CA GLN A 30 -5.30 8.57 5.56
C GLN A 30 -6.04 7.63 6.50
N ASN A 31 -7.38 7.59 6.42
CA ASN A 31 -8.20 6.79 7.31
C ASN A 31 -8.92 5.70 6.51
N HIS A 32 -8.35 4.48 6.53
CA HIS A 32 -8.87 3.32 5.81
C HIS A 32 -9.19 3.64 4.34
N THR A 33 -8.25 4.32 3.67
CA THR A 33 -8.45 4.84 2.33
C THR A 33 -8.37 3.70 1.32
N LYS A 34 -9.43 3.51 0.53
CA LYS A 34 -9.44 2.61 -0.63
C LYS A 34 -8.52 3.16 -1.73
N LEU A 35 -7.64 2.32 -2.26
CA LEU A 35 -6.80 2.67 -3.41
C LEU A 35 -7.48 2.31 -4.74
N LEU A 36 -7.09 3.01 -5.79
CA LEU A 36 -7.57 2.80 -7.16
C LEU A 36 -6.63 1.91 -7.99
N GLY A 37 -5.41 1.66 -7.49
CA GLY A 37 -4.36 0.93 -8.20
C GLY A 37 -2.98 1.51 -7.91
N ALA A 38 -2.02 1.25 -8.81
CA ALA A 38 -0.69 1.82 -8.71
C ALA A 38 -0.72 3.35 -8.90
N THR A 39 -0.04 4.09 -8.03
CA THR A 39 0.08 5.55 -8.12
C THR A 39 1.01 5.93 -9.28
N MET A 40 0.55 6.81 -10.18
CA MET A 40 1.30 7.22 -11.37
C MET A 40 1.22 8.74 -11.56
N HIS A 41 2.29 9.37 -12.04
CA HIS A 41 2.31 10.80 -12.32
C HIS A 41 1.45 11.12 -13.55
N ARG A 42 0.47 12.02 -13.40
CA ARG A 42 -0.43 12.49 -14.48
C ARG A 42 -1.21 11.39 -15.19
N GLN A 43 -1.46 10.26 -14.52
CA GLN A 43 -2.25 9.15 -15.06
C GLN A 43 -3.23 8.66 -14.00
N LEU A 44 -4.40 8.21 -14.44
CA LEU A 44 -5.35 7.57 -13.54
C LEU A 44 -4.80 6.21 -13.10
N ALA A 45 -4.85 5.94 -11.80
CA ALA A 45 -4.40 4.68 -11.25
C ALA A 45 -5.31 3.52 -11.73
N ALA A 46 -4.68 2.37 -11.99
CA ALA A 46 -5.35 1.13 -12.34
C ALA A 46 -4.67 -0.06 -11.66
N TYR A 47 -5.43 -1.13 -11.43
CA TYR A 47 -4.90 -2.37 -10.89
C TYR A 47 -4.30 -3.24 -11.99
N ALA A 48 -3.14 -3.84 -11.68
CA ALA A 48 -2.58 -4.95 -12.42
C ALA A 48 -2.37 -6.10 -11.42
N ALA A 49 -2.71 -7.32 -11.82
CA ALA A 49 -2.52 -8.49 -10.97
C ALA A 49 -1.03 -8.68 -10.66
N HIS A 50 -0.72 -9.01 -9.42
CA HIS A 50 0.63 -9.23 -8.92
C HIS A 50 0.58 -10.23 -7.76
N ASP A 51 1.75 -10.69 -7.32
CA ASP A 51 1.87 -11.61 -6.20
C ASP A 51 1.28 -11.04 -4.90
N ALA A 52 0.80 -11.91 -4.03
CA ALA A 52 0.20 -11.52 -2.76
C ALA A 52 1.17 -10.78 -1.83
N THR A 53 2.49 -10.94 -2.03
CA THR A 53 3.55 -10.25 -1.30
C THR A 53 4.53 -9.60 -2.28
N ALA A 54 4.94 -8.37 -2.00
CA ALA A 54 5.87 -7.60 -2.81
C ALA A 54 6.82 -6.79 -1.89
N PRO A 55 8.00 -6.37 -2.38
CA PRO A 55 8.95 -5.59 -1.58
C PRO A 55 8.43 -4.18 -1.27
N LEU A 56 8.89 -3.60 -0.16
CA LEU A 56 8.77 -2.18 0.13
C LEU A 56 9.88 -1.42 -0.62
N ARG A 57 9.52 -0.35 -1.34
CA ARG A 57 10.49 0.51 -2.04
C ARG A 57 10.49 1.91 -1.42
N LEU A 58 11.68 2.42 -1.11
CA LEU A 58 11.91 3.84 -0.84
C LEU A 58 12.25 4.52 -2.16
N GLN A 59 11.55 5.59 -2.51
CA GLN A 59 11.77 6.29 -3.78
C GLN A 59 13.01 7.19 -3.68
N ASP A 60 13.87 7.12 -4.69
CA ASP A 60 14.85 8.15 -5.01
C ASP A 60 14.25 9.06 -6.09
N HIS A 61 14.28 10.36 -5.83
CA HIS A 61 13.79 11.39 -6.75
C HIS A 61 14.85 12.49 -6.99
N GLY A 62 16.14 12.17 -6.80
CA GLY A 62 17.26 13.08 -7.03
C GLY A 62 17.61 13.99 -5.84
N ASP A 63 16.84 13.91 -4.76
CA ASP A 63 17.04 14.68 -3.53
C ASP A 63 17.51 13.78 -2.38
N ALA A 64 18.47 14.27 -1.59
CA ALA A 64 19.00 13.53 -0.45
C ALA A 64 17.98 13.47 0.70
N VAL A 65 17.57 12.25 1.06
CA VAL A 65 16.70 11.97 2.21
C VAL A 65 17.34 10.90 3.09
N MET A 66 17.34 11.10 4.41
CA MET A 66 17.84 10.13 5.39
C MET A 66 16.69 9.38 6.06
N TYR A 67 16.87 8.08 6.25
CA TYR A 67 15.89 7.19 6.88
C TYR A 67 16.47 6.54 8.13
N ARG A 68 15.62 6.23 9.10
CA ARG A 68 15.95 5.41 10.28
C ARG A 68 14.71 4.67 10.77
N ASN A 69 14.91 3.63 11.58
CA ASN A 69 13.85 2.91 12.28
C ASN A 69 12.77 2.32 11.36
N ILE A 70 13.18 1.74 10.23
CA ILE A 70 12.28 1.03 9.32
C ILE A 70 12.20 -0.43 9.77
N TRP A 71 11.00 -0.88 10.10
CA TRP A 71 10.69 -2.27 10.39
C TRP A 71 9.35 -2.63 9.77
N VAL A 72 9.13 -3.92 9.54
CA VAL A 72 7.88 -4.45 9.00
C VAL A 72 7.42 -5.62 9.85
N ARG A 73 6.11 -5.70 10.06
CA ARG A 73 5.46 -6.84 10.72
C ARG A 73 4.26 -7.25 9.88
N PRO A 74 4.17 -8.51 9.44
CA PRO A 74 2.97 -9.02 8.80
C PRO A 74 1.75 -8.83 9.69
N LEU A 75 0.61 -8.51 9.08
CA LEU A 75 -0.69 -8.50 9.76
C LEU A 75 -1.39 -9.84 9.52
N PRO A 76 -2.24 -10.30 10.46
CA PRO A 76 -3.10 -11.45 10.21
C PRO A 76 -3.90 -11.25 8.93
N ALA A 77 -4.22 -12.34 8.24
CA ALA A 77 -5.16 -12.27 7.12
C ALA A 77 -6.47 -11.61 7.62
N PRO A 78 -7.09 -10.73 6.83
CA PRO A 78 -8.42 -10.24 7.16
C PRO A 78 -9.36 -11.45 7.33
N PRO A 79 -10.35 -11.38 8.23
CA PRO A 79 -11.34 -12.44 8.39
C PRO A 79 -11.92 -12.84 7.01
N ALA A 80 -12.20 -14.13 6.83
CA ALA A 80 -12.96 -14.57 5.67
C ALA A 80 -14.33 -13.88 5.74
N GLU A 81 -14.65 -13.15 4.67
CA GLU A 81 -15.98 -12.56 4.45
C GLU A 81 -16.87 -13.58 3.72
#